data_AF-A0A3C1ZHK2-F1
#
_entry.id   AF-A0A3C1ZHK2-F1
#
_cell.length_a   1.000
_cell.length_b   1.000
_cell.length_c   1.000
_cell.angle_alpha   90.00
_cell.angle_beta   90.00
_cell.angle_gamma   90.00
#
_symmetry.space_group_name_H-M   'P 1'
#
loop_
_entity.id
_entity.type
_entity.pdbx_description
1 polymer ?
#
loop_
_entity_poly.entity_id
_entity_poly.type
_entity_poly.pdbx_seq_one_letter_code
_entity_poly.pdbx_strand_id
1 'polypeptide(L)'
;MAKRKLAVPLDEALRGIGHEGRVDVRVLINEDTVGAKAFSLLVNTVKAADSCAVEGSQGHKHETEHGLYCLSGKGRYIISGEEYELRPNVAVFVPAGEYHYIINDSPTEELTYIIFYVPGGEEKEFLNHKGAH
;
A
#
# COMPACT_ATOMS: atom_id res chain seq x y z
N MET A 1 34.06 -1.99 -8.32
CA MET A 1 32.60 -1.90 -8.54
C MET A 1 31.91 -2.23 -7.23
N ALA A 2 31.03 -1.36 -6.72
CA ALA A 2 30.23 -1.70 -5.53
C ALA A 2 29.22 -2.82 -5.87
N LYS A 3 28.96 -3.72 -4.91
CA LYS A 3 27.95 -4.78 -5.08
C LYS A 3 26.58 -4.13 -5.24
N ARG A 4 25.82 -4.52 -6.27
CA ARG A 4 24.45 -4.05 -6.48
C ARG A 4 23.56 -4.51 -5.31
N LYS A 5 22.86 -3.56 -4.67
CA LYS A 5 21.82 -3.86 -3.68
C LYS A 5 20.58 -4.37 -4.43
N LEU A 6 20.19 -5.61 -4.15
CA LEU A 6 19.05 -6.29 -4.78
C LEU A 6 18.05 -6.88 -3.78
N ALA A 7 18.43 -6.92 -2.51
CA ALA A 7 17.58 -7.31 -1.40
C ALA A 7 17.45 -6.12 -0.46
N VAL A 8 16.22 -5.82 -0.06
CA VAL A 8 15.90 -4.72 0.84
C VAL A 8 15.06 -5.31 1.97
N PRO A 9 15.63 -5.50 3.17
CA PRO A 9 14.86 -5.92 4.32
C PRO A 9 13.90 -4.78 4.75
N LEU A 10 12.83 -5.13 5.46
CA LEU A 10 11.75 -4.21 5.79
C LEU A 10 12.22 -3.02 6.66
N ASP A 11 13.22 -3.23 7.51
CA ASP A 11 13.83 -2.22 8.36
C ASP A 11 14.69 -1.21 7.60
N GLU A 12 15.14 -1.55 6.39
CA GLU A 12 15.86 -0.67 5.46
C GLU A 12 14.97 -0.06 4.36
N ALA A 13 13.66 -0.33 4.37
CA ALA A 13 12.73 0.20 3.37
C ALA A 13 12.66 1.74 3.42
N LEU A 14 12.41 2.37 2.27
CA LEU A 14 12.04 3.78 2.27
C LEU A 14 10.66 3.91 2.93
N ARG A 15 10.52 4.88 3.83
CA ARG A 15 9.31 5.06 4.63
C ARG A 15 8.53 6.28 4.20
N GLY A 16 7.23 6.12 4.11
CA GLY A 16 6.25 7.16 3.82
C GLY A 16 5.01 6.98 4.68
N ILE A 17 4.09 7.92 4.53
CA ILE A 17 2.80 7.88 5.22
C ILE A 17 1.71 8.01 4.16
N GLY A 18 0.74 7.09 4.20
CA GLY A 18 -0.45 7.13 3.38
C GLY A 18 -1.67 7.62 4.16
N HIS A 19 -2.65 8.17 3.43
CA HIS A 19 -4.01 8.44 3.92
C HIS A 19 -4.05 9.26 5.22
N GLU A 20 -3.39 10.41 5.23
CA GLU A 20 -3.38 11.37 6.35
C GLU A 20 -2.82 10.81 7.68
N GLY A 21 -1.82 9.91 7.63
CA GLY A 21 -1.22 9.38 8.87
C GLY A 21 -1.64 7.96 9.23
N ARG A 22 -2.62 7.40 8.51
CA ARG A 22 -3.28 6.14 8.87
C ARG A 22 -2.54 4.89 8.39
N VAL A 23 -1.69 5.03 7.37
CA VAL A 23 -0.94 3.93 6.77
C VAL A 23 0.57 4.15 6.88
N ASP A 24 1.27 3.21 7.53
CA ASP A 24 2.73 3.09 7.43
C ASP A 24 3.05 2.47 6.07
N VAL A 25 3.70 3.26 5.22
CA VAL A 25 4.07 2.86 3.86
C VAL A 25 5.56 2.54 3.82
N ARG A 26 5.93 1.33 3.43
CA ARG A 26 7.33 0.91 3.31
C ARG A 26 7.60 0.39 1.91
N VAL A 27 8.42 1.13 1.17
CA VAL A 27 8.81 0.80 -0.21
C VAL A 27 10.08 -0.04 -0.18
N LEU A 28 9.98 -1.31 -0.62
CA LEU A 28 11.11 -2.25 -0.64
C LEU A 28 11.77 -2.26 -2.02
N ILE A 29 10.97 -2.34 -3.08
CA ILE A 29 11.45 -2.36 -4.47
C ILE A 29 10.90 -1.14 -5.18
N ASN A 30 11.79 -0.26 -5.63
CA ASN A 30 11.50 0.75 -6.65
C ASN A 30 12.81 1.16 -7.36
N GLU A 31 12.76 2.25 -8.12
CA GLU A 31 13.92 2.85 -8.77
C GLU A 31 15.00 3.27 -7.76
N ASP A 32 14.62 3.90 -6.65
CA ASP A 32 15.54 4.47 -5.67
C ASP A 32 16.19 3.42 -4.77
N THR A 33 15.52 2.29 -4.51
CA THR A 33 16.07 1.22 -3.65
C THR A 33 16.98 0.26 -4.39
N VAL A 34 16.57 -0.22 -5.58
CA VAL A 34 17.26 -1.30 -6.31
C VAL A 34 17.41 -1.03 -7.82
N GLY A 35 16.96 0.13 -8.29
CA GLY A 35 16.98 0.49 -9.71
C GLY A 35 15.88 -0.16 -10.53
N ALA A 36 14.75 -0.57 -9.92
CA ALA A 36 13.63 -1.15 -10.66
C ALA A 36 12.98 -0.11 -11.59
N LYS A 37 12.61 -0.53 -12.80
CA LYS A 37 12.01 0.35 -13.83
C LYS A 37 10.60 -0.05 -14.23
N ALA A 38 10.21 -1.30 -13.96
CA ALA A 38 8.96 -1.87 -14.43
C ALA A 38 7.88 -1.90 -13.35
N PHE A 39 8.26 -2.05 -12.09
CA PHE A 39 7.30 -2.20 -11.00
C PHE A 39 7.88 -1.65 -9.70
N SER A 40 7.00 -1.42 -8.73
CA SER A 40 7.36 -1.22 -7.34
C SER A 40 6.64 -2.21 -6.43
N LEU A 41 7.23 -2.50 -5.27
CA LEU A 41 6.69 -3.39 -4.25
C LEU A 41 6.84 -2.76 -2.88
N LEU A 42 5.72 -2.69 -2.16
CA LEU A 42 5.63 -2.08 -0.84
C LEU A 42 5.01 -3.07 0.15
N VAL A 43 5.30 -2.87 1.44
CA VAL A 43 4.64 -3.56 2.55
C VAL A 43 4.00 -2.51 3.46
N ASN A 44 2.68 -2.43 3.44
CA ASN A 44 1.94 -1.39 4.16
C ASN A 44 1.25 -1.96 5.39
N THR A 45 1.06 -1.11 6.40
CA THR A 45 0.30 -1.43 7.62
C THR A 45 -0.75 -0.37 7.90
N VAL A 46 -2.00 -0.79 8.10
CA VAL A 46 -3.10 0.03 8.62
C VAL A 46 -3.26 -0.28 10.10
N LYS A 47 -3.35 0.76 10.94
CA LYS A 47 -3.53 0.61 12.39
C LYS A 47 -4.89 -0.01 12.73
N ALA A 48 -5.01 -0.54 13.94
CA ALA A 48 -6.25 -1.09 14.47
C ALA A 48 -7.38 -0.04 14.47
N ALA A 49 -8.60 -0.47 14.13
CA ALA A 49 -9.81 0.35 13.97
C ALA A 49 -9.69 1.50 12.96
N ASP A 50 -8.64 1.53 12.15
CA ASP A 50 -8.37 2.61 11.23
C ASP A 50 -8.77 2.24 9.79
N SER A 51 -8.96 3.25 8.96
CA SER A 51 -9.28 3.03 7.55
C SER A 51 -8.72 4.13 6.67
N CYS A 52 -8.46 3.81 5.42
CA CYS A 52 -8.14 4.81 4.41
C CYS A 52 -9.37 5.60 3.94
N ALA A 53 -10.56 5.31 4.48
CA ALA A 53 -11.77 6.02 4.16
C ALA A 53 -11.80 7.36 4.91
N VAL A 54 -11.98 8.44 4.16
CA VAL A 54 -12.48 9.69 4.72
C VAL A 54 -13.99 9.65 4.61
N GLU A 55 -14.71 10.08 5.64
CA GLU A 55 -16.18 10.11 5.62
C GLU A 55 -16.70 10.88 4.38
N GLY A 56 -17.60 10.25 3.61
CA GLY A 56 -18.11 10.80 2.36
C GLY A 56 -17.16 10.71 1.15
N SER A 57 -15.98 10.11 1.29
CA SER A 57 -15.03 9.88 0.20
C SER A 57 -15.22 8.49 -0.43
N GLN A 58 -14.93 8.39 -1.73
CA GLN A 58 -14.81 7.11 -2.45
C GLN A 58 -13.38 6.53 -2.35
N GLY A 59 -12.50 7.14 -1.55
CA GLY A 59 -11.08 6.81 -1.51
C GLY A 59 -10.30 7.56 -2.58
N HIS A 60 -9.42 6.85 -3.28
CA HIS A 60 -8.60 7.41 -4.36
C HIS A 60 -8.65 6.53 -5.60
N LYS A 61 -8.15 7.05 -6.73
CA LYS A 61 -7.99 6.30 -7.97
C LYS A 61 -6.77 6.80 -8.73
N HIS A 62 -6.26 5.95 -9.60
CA HIS A 62 -5.16 6.27 -10.51
C HIS A 62 -5.24 5.35 -11.74
N GLU A 63 -4.58 5.74 -12.82
CA GLU A 63 -4.60 5.01 -14.10
C GLU A 63 -3.72 3.75 -14.10
N THR A 64 -2.95 3.55 -13.03
CA THR A 64 -2.09 2.37 -12.84
C THR A 64 -2.88 1.24 -12.18
N GLU A 65 -3.03 0.10 -12.85
CA GLU A 65 -3.54 -1.11 -12.21
C GLU A 65 -2.54 -1.62 -11.16
N HIS A 66 -3.05 -2.28 -10.14
CA HIS A 66 -2.21 -2.85 -9.11
C HIS A 66 -2.90 -4.02 -8.44
N GLY A 67 -2.15 -4.73 -7.63
CA GLY A 67 -2.76 -5.70 -6.74
C GLY A 67 -2.13 -5.68 -5.36
N LEU A 68 -2.84 -6.36 -4.49
CA LEU A 68 -2.58 -6.43 -3.07
C LEU A 68 -2.57 -7.90 -2.65
N TYR A 69 -1.70 -8.25 -1.71
CA TYR A 69 -1.71 -9.55 -1.04
C TYR A 69 -1.67 -9.39 0.47
N CYS A 70 -2.67 -9.91 1.17
CA CYS A 70 -2.78 -9.75 2.63
C CYS A 70 -1.87 -10.75 3.36
N LEU A 71 -1.01 -10.22 4.24
CA LEU A 71 -0.08 -11.01 5.05
C LEU A 71 -0.69 -11.36 6.41
N SER A 72 -1.28 -10.38 7.10
CA SER A 72 -1.85 -10.53 8.45
C SER A 72 -2.97 -9.53 8.72
N GLY A 73 -3.81 -9.83 9.72
CA GLY A 73 -4.95 -8.99 10.10
C GLY A 73 -6.24 -9.34 9.35
N LYS A 74 -7.28 -8.54 9.58
CA LYS A 74 -8.60 -8.69 8.95
C LYS A 74 -9.16 -7.34 8.56
N GLY A 75 -9.69 -7.24 7.36
CA GLY A 75 -10.28 -6.00 6.87
C GLY A 75 -11.06 -6.19 5.59
N ARG A 76 -11.30 -5.07 4.91
CA ARG A 76 -11.96 -5.03 3.61
C ARG A 76 -11.23 -4.10 2.67
N TYR A 77 -11.20 -4.47 1.40
CA TYR A 77 -10.83 -3.59 0.31
C TYR A 77 -12.09 -3.21 -0.44
N ILE A 78 -12.35 -1.92 -0.57
CA ILE A 78 -13.53 -1.40 -1.24
C ILE A 78 -13.10 -0.93 -2.63
N ILE A 79 -13.76 -1.43 -3.67
CA ILE A 79 -13.47 -1.06 -5.06
C ILE A 79 -14.80 -0.71 -5.72
N SER A 80 -14.97 0.56 -6.09
CA SER A 80 -16.17 1.10 -6.72
C SER A 80 -17.47 0.75 -5.99
N GLY A 81 -17.41 0.76 -4.65
CA GLY A 81 -18.52 0.49 -3.75
C GLY A 81 -18.71 -0.99 -3.38
N GLU A 82 -18.04 -1.91 -4.06
CA GLU A 82 -18.08 -3.34 -3.75
C GLU A 82 -17.04 -3.70 -2.69
N GLU A 83 -17.43 -4.57 -1.76
CA GLU A 83 -16.56 -4.99 -0.65
C GLU A 83 -15.89 -6.34 -0.91
N TYR A 84 -14.57 -6.39 -0.74
CA TYR A 84 -13.78 -7.61 -0.85
C TYR A 84 -13.10 -7.89 0.49
N GLU A 85 -13.30 -9.09 1.05
CA GLU A 85 -12.67 -9.50 2.31
C GLU A 85 -11.14 -9.55 2.17
N LEU A 86 -10.44 -8.94 3.12
CA LEU A 86 -9.01 -9.13 3.33
C LEU A 86 -8.75 -9.95 4.58
N ARG A 87 -7.99 -11.02 4.38
CA ARG A 87 -7.43 -11.90 5.41
C ARG A 87 -6.18 -12.58 4.86
N PRO A 88 -5.35 -13.23 5.70
CA PRO A 88 -4.13 -13.89 5.23
C PRO A 88 -4.40 -14.81 4.05
N ASN A 89 -3.52 -14.74 3.06
CA ASN A 89 -3.56 -15.52 1.82
C ASN A 89 -4.66 -15.13 0.82
N VAL A 90 -5.16 -13.90 0.89
CA VAL A 90 -6.04 -13.32 -0.13
C VAL A 90 -5.27 -12.31 -0.98
N ALA A 91 -5.45 -12.40 -2.29
CA ALA A 91 -5.01 -11.39 -3.25
C ALA A 91 -6.23 -10.60 -3.76
N VAL A 92 -6.05 -9.30 -3.99
CA VAL A 92 -7.06 -8.42 -4.61
C VAL A 92 -6.42 -7.71 -5.79
N PHE A 93 -7.14 -7.67 -6.92
CA PHE A 93 -6.76 -6.90 -8.10
C PHE A 93 -7.58 -5.61 -8.13
N VAL A 94 -6.92 -4.49 -8.41
CA VAL A 94 -7.53 -3.17 -8.50
C VAL A 94 -7.35 -2.66 -9.93
N PRO A 95 -8.43 -2.60 -10.71
CA PRO A 95 -8.37 -2.10 -12.08
C PRO A 95 -7.98 -0.61 -12.13
N ALA A 96 -7.35 -0.21 -13.24
CA ALA A 96 -7.06 1.18 -13.53
C ALA A 96 -8.33 2.05 -13.51
N GLY A 97 -8.24 3.23 -12.91
CA GLY A 97 -9.31 4.23 -12.88
C GLY A 97 -10.43 3.97 -11.86
N GLU A 98 -10.43 2.82 -11.17
CA GLU A 98 -11.44 2.48 -10.17
C GLU A 98 -11.15 3.13 -8.82
N TYR A 99 -12.19 3.67 -8.18
CA TYR A 99 -12.08 4.23 -6.84
C TYR A 99 -11.88 3.11 -5.81
N HIS A 100 -10.90 3.28 -4.93
CA HIS A 100 -10.60 2.27 -3.94
C HIS A 100 -10.02 2.82 -2.63
N TYR A 101 -10.26 2.06 -1.55
CA TYR A 101 -9.68 2.27 -0.23
C TYR A 101 -9.74 0.98 0.59
N ILE A 102 -8.96 0.93 1.68
CA ILE A 102 -8.88 -0.20 2.60
C ILE A 102 -9.43 0.17 3.98
N ILE A 103 -10.04 -0.80 4.65
CA ILE A 103 -10.54 -0.70 6.03
C ILE A 103 -9.88 -1.81 6.84
N ASN A 104 -9.33 -1.48 8.02
CA ASN A 104 -8.99 -2.47 9.03
C ASN A 104 -10.18 -2.66 9.98
N ASP A 105 -10.83 -3.82 9.89
CA ASP A 105 -12.02 -4.12 10.70
C ASP A 105 -11.65 -4.58 12.12
N SER A 106 -10.36 -4.83 12.40
CA SER A 106 -9.92 -5.27 13.72
C SER A 106 -9.75 -4.09 14.66
N PRO A 107 -10.40 -4.08 15.85
CA PRO A 107 -10.24 -3.00 16.82
C PRO A 107 -8.91 -3.06 17.58
N THR A 108 -8.15 -4.16 17.47
CA THR A 108 -6.95 -4.40 18.28
C THR A 108 -5.73 -4.85 17.48
N GLU A 109 -5.90 -5.31 16.24
CA GLU A 109 -4.80 -5.86 15.44
C GLU A 109 -4.53 -4.99 14.21
N GLU A 110 -3.28 -4.94 13.80
CA GLU A 110 -2.85 -4.29 12.56
C GLU A 110 -3.19 -5.15 11.33
N LEU A 111 -3.52 -4.48 10.24
CA LEU A 111 -3.68 -5.10 8.92
C LEU A 111 -2.44 -4.82 8.08
N THR A 112 -1.72 -5.88 7.70
CA THR A 112 -0.46 -5.77 6.93
C THR A 112 -0.57 -6.50 5.60
N TYR A 113 -0.15 -5.84 4.53
CA TYR A 113 -0.29 -6.33 3.17
C TYR A 113 0.86 -5.87 2.27
N ILE A 114 1.07 -6.61 1.18
CA ILE A 114 1.93 -6.23 0.07
C ILE A 114 1.07 -5.49 -0.96
N ILE A 115 1.60 -4.44 -1.57
CA ILE A 115 1.04 -3.83 -2.79
C ILE A 115 2.12 -3.79 -3.87
N PHE A 116 1.71 -4.05 -5.11
CA PHE A 116 2.57 -4.00 -6.29
C PHE A 116 1.96 -3.10 -7.35
N TYR A 117 2.72 -2.10 -7.82
CA TYR A 117 2.31 -1.22 -8.90
C TYR A 117 3.02 -1.60 -10.20
N VAL A 118 2.25 -1.66 -11.31
CA VAL A 118 2.76 -1.94 -12.65
C VAL A 118 2.09 -1.00 -13.67
N PRO A 119 2.79 -0.02 -14.26
CA PRO A 119 4.18 0.34 -13.97
C PRO A 119 4.36 0.86 -12.53
N GLY A 120 5.59 0.82 -12.02
CA GLY A 120 5.92 1.50 -10.76
C GLY A 120 5.81 3.03 -10.91
N GLY A 121 5.66 3.76 -9.80
CA GLY A 121 5.62 5.22 -9.79
C GLY A 121 4.69 5.80 -8.72
N GLU A 122 3.52 5.18 -8.51
CA GLU A 122 2.52 5.64 -7.52
C GLU A 122 3.10 5.72 -6.11
N GLU A 123 4.07 4.86 -5.77
CA GLU A 123 4.69 4.86 -4.44
C GLU A 123 5.45 6.14 -4.10
N LYS A 124 5.87 6.90 -5.12
CA LYS A 124 6.66 8.13 -4.94
C LYS A 124 5.83 9.21 -4.24
N GLU A 125 4.51 9.22 -4.41
CA GLU A 125 3.61 10.14 -3.73
C GLU A 125 3.70 10.00 -2.20
N PHE A 126 3.85 8.78 -1.68
CA PHE A 126 3.97 8.54 -0.24
C PHE A 126 5.33 8.96 0.34
N LEU A 127 6.37 8.98 -0.49
CA LEU A 127 7.74 9.33 -0.07
C LEU A 127 7.99 10.85 -0.04
N ASN A 128 7.24 11.60 -0.84
CA ASN A 128 7.38 13.06 -0.96
C ASN A 128 6.79 13.83 0.23
N HIS A 129 5.89 13.20 1.00
CA HIS A 129 5.28 13.80 2.19
C HIS A 129 6.18 13.63 3.43
N LYS A 130 7.31 14.35 3.46
CA LYS A 130 8.04 14.56 4.71
C LYS A 130 7.23 15.51 5.62
N GLY A 131 6.43 14.95 6.51
CA GLY A 131 5.98 15.61 7.74
C GLY A 131 4.88 16.66 7.62
N ALA A 132 3.66 16.25 7.25
CA ALA A 132 2.48 16.96 7.76
C ALA A 132 2.19 16.44 9.17
N HIS A 133 2.79 17.10 10.16
CA HIS A 133 2.37 17.05 11.57
C HIS A 133 1.27 18.08 11.80
#